data_AF-A0A1C3PAJ5-F1
#
_entry.id   AF-A0A1C3PAJ5-F1
#
_cell.length_a   1.000
_cell.length_b   1.000
_cell.length_c   1.000
_cell.angle_alpha   90.00
_cell.angle_beta   90.00
_cell.angle_gamma   90.00
#
_symmetry.space_group_name_H-M   'P 1'
#
loop_
_entity.id
_entity.type
_entity.pdbx_description
1 polymer ?
#
loop_
_entity_poly.entity_id
_entity_poly.type
_entity_poly.pdbx_seq_one_letter_code
_entity_poly.pdbx_strand_id
1 'polypeptide(L)'
;MIDNVGVPDPTTRRAPRAERRHVGPSAATRRRSVVVGTRQGGVRRGTAALSGTVATTRTTDSRIILDNFSFRIHHEPMLDVAVIEDPAAAEVSLDPVRARLLAALAKPGSATTLAAQTGLTRQKINYHLRTLEQHGLVKLVEERRKGNCTERVLRATASSYVISPAALADVAPDPDRARDETSARWMLALASRLIKEVGELLAGATTARKLLATFAVDSEIRFATASDRAAFAAELSESVTALVTKYHDEKAPGGRKHRLMIALHPSLKIPSTNPNPYPSPAGPDLTEES
;
A
#
# COMPACT_ATOMS: atom_id res chain seq x y z
N MET A 1 48.65 34.82 -29.16
CA MET A 1 49.15 33.57 -29.78
C MET A 1 48.25 32.45 -29.25
N ILE A 2 47.02 32.30 -29.75
CA ILE A 2 46.55 31.68 -31.01
C ILE A 2 47.00 30.20 -31.13
N ASP A 3 46.01 29.32 -31.02
CA ASP A 3 45.73 28.05 -31.75
C ASP A 3 44.82 27.20 -30.82
N ASN A 4 43.52 26.97 -30.98
CA ASN A 4 42.54 26.87 -32.07
C ASN A 4 42.63 25.63 -32.98
N VAL A 5 42.08 24.50 -32.51
CA VAL A 5 41.53 23.38 -33.31
C VAL A 5 40.47 22.73 -32.42
N GLY A 6 39.22 22.43 -32.78
CA GLY A 6 38.44 22.49 -34.00
C GLY A 6 37.21 21.61 -33.77
N VAL A 7 36.02 22.22 -33.74
CA VAL A 7 34.71 21.54 -33.65
C VAL A 7 34.34 20.97 -35.03
N PRO A 8 33.77 19.76 -35.14
CA PRO A 8 33.04 19.35 -36.33
C PRO A 8 31.51 19.47 -36.14
N ASP A 9 30.90 20.29 -37.00
CA ASP A 9 29.45 20.43 -37.23
C ASP A 9 28.93 19.27 -38.13
N PRO A 10 27.65 18.86 -38.03
CA PRO A 10 27.12 17.64 -38.64
C PRO A 10 26.31 17.94 -39.89
N THR A 11 26.66 17.36 -41.05
CA THR A 11 25.66 17.14 -42.11
C THR A 11 26.06 16.00 -43.06
N THR A 12 25.03 15.26 -43.48
CA THR A 12 24.93 14.41 -44.69
C THR A 12 25.71 13.08 -44.73
N ARG A 13 25.03 11.98 -44.37
CA ARG A 13 24.98 10.80 -45.27
C ARG A 13 23.79 9.86 -45.01
N ARG A 14 22.90 9.89 -46.00
CA ARG A 14 21.95 8.87 -46.50
C ARG A 14 21.96 7.48 -45.86
N ALA A 15 20.74 7.05 -45.52
CA ALA A 15 20.33 5.66 -45.26
C ALA A 15 20.57 4.73 -46.47
N PRO A 16 20.86 3.43 -46.24
CA PRO A 16 20.63 2.38 -47.21
C PRO A 16 19.29 1.67 -46.96
N ARG A 17 18.52 1.60 -48.04
CA ARG A 17 17.30 0.83 -48.29
C ARG A 17 17.70 -0.61 -48.62
N ALA A 18 17.18 -1.60 -47.89
CA ALA A 18 17.21 -3.02 -48.26
C ALA A 18 15.87 -3.62 -47.83
N GLU A 19 14.93 -3.75 -48.76
CA GLU A 19 14.63 -4.98 -49.52
C GLU A 19 13.51 -5.79 -48.87
N ARG A 20 12.33 -5.63 -49.46
CA ARG A 20 11.15 -6.45 -49.25
C ARG A 20 11.44 -7.85 -49.80
N ARG A 21 11.29 -8.88 -48.97
CA ARG A 21 11.01 -10.24 -49.46
C ARG A 21 9.64 -10.66 -48.96
N HIS A 22 8.71 -10.70 -49.91
CA HIS A 22 7.46 -11.44 -49.82
C HIS A 22 7.78 -12.94 -49.77
N VAL A 23 7.22 -13.65 -48.79
CA VAL A 23 6.96 -15.09 -48.86
C VAL A 23 5.51 -15.29 -48.46
N GLY A 24 4.71 -15.78 -49.41
CA GLY A 24 3.31 -16.19 -49.22
C GLY A 24 3.18 -17.55 -48.53
N PRO A 25 1.93 -18.00 -48.29
CA PRO A 25 1.60 -18.83 -47.13
C PRO A 25 1.70 -20.34 -47.43
N SER A 26 1.99 -21.14 -46.40
CA SER A 26 1.84 -22.60 -46.47
C SER A 26 1.23 -23.19 -45.19
N ALA A 27 0.06 -23.78 -45.39
CA ALA A 27 -0.55 -24.95 -44.76
C ALA A 27 -0.56 -25.10 -43.22
N ALA A 28 -1.76 -24.85 -42.67
CA ALA A 28 -2.54 -25.77 -41.82
C ALA A 28 -1.80 -26.90 -41.08
N THR A 29 -1.82 -26.87 -39.74
CA THR A 29 -1.91 -28.10 -38.92
C THR A 29 -2.61 -27.83 -37.59
N ARG A 30 -3.81 -28.44 -37.48
CA ARG A 30 -4.54 -28.96 -36.32
C ARG A 30 -4.44 -28.25 -34.95
N ARG A 31 -5.57 -27.63 -34.61
CA ARG A 31 -6.06 -27.43 -33.24
C ARG A 31 -6.14 -28.78 -32.49
N ARG A 32 -5.63 -28.82 -31.25
CA ARG A 32 -6.10 -29.73 -30.20
C ARG A 32 -6.60 -28.90 -29.03
N SER A 33 -7.90 -28.68 -29.02
CA SER A 33 -8.68 -28.23 -27.87
C SER A 33 -8.93 -29.44 -26.96
N VAL A 34 -8.40 -29.40 -25.74
CA VAL A 34 -8.75 -30.34 -24.68
C VAL A 34 -10.02 -29.85 -24.02
N VAL A 35 -11.10 -30.59 -24.22
CA VAL A 35 -12.39 -30.46 -23.52
C VAL A 35 -12.29 -31.30 -22.25
N VAL A 36 -12.41 -30.68 -21.08
CA VAL A 36 -12.64 -31.39 -19.82
C VAL A 36 -14.16 -31.46 -19.61
N GLY A 37 -14.67 -32.69 -19.62
CA GLY A 37 -16.09 -33.00 -19.68
C GLY A 37 -16.84 -32.77 -18.37
N THR A 38 -18.00 -32.14 -18.49
CA THR A 38 -19.11 -32.21 -17.53
C THR A 38 -19.89 -33.51 -17.71
N ARG A 39 -20.02 -34.32 -16.66
CA ARG A 39 -20.94 -35.46 -16.63
C ARG A 39 -22.36 -34.97 -16.32
N GLN A 40 -23.29 -35.39 -17.17
CA GLN A 40 -24.73 -35.23 -17.08
C GLN A 40 -25.37 -36.54 -16.58
N GLY A 41 -26.49 -36.44 -15.86
CA GLY A 41 -27.40 -37.54 -15.54
C GLY A 41 -28.48 -37.01 -14.61
N GLY A 42 -29.66 -36.61 -15.09
CA GLY A 42 -30.74 -37.54 -15.34
C GLY A 42 -32.05 -36.78 -15.60
N VAL A 43 -32.81 -37.29 -16.56
CA VAL A 43 -34.03 -36.74 -17.16
C VAL A 43 -35.26 -37.07 -16.31
N ARG A 44 -36.25 -36.16 -16.25
CA ARG A 44 -37.69 -36.50 -16.35
C ARG A 44 -38.52 -35.28 -16.74
N ARG A 45 -39.30 -35.45 -17.83
CA ARG A 45 -40.33 -34.53 -18.32
C ARG A 45 -41.59 -34.63 -17.45
N GLY A 46 -42.25 -33.51 -17.20
CA GLY A 46 -43.61 -33.43 -16.66
C GLY A 46 -44.21 -32.06 -16.97
N THR A 47 -45.09 -32.02 -17.95
CA THR A 47 -45.94 -30.88 -18.33
C THR A 47 -47.02 -30.64 -17.28
N ALA A 48 -47.16 -29.42 -16.79
CA ALA A 48 -48.43 -28.86 -16.31
C ALA A 48 -48.32 -27.33 -16.18
N ALA A 49 -49.08 -26.61 -17.02
CA ALA A 49 -49.47 -25.23 -16.75
C ALA A 49 -50.62 -25.27 -15.74
N LEU A 50 -50.61 -24.42 -14.71
CA LEU A 50 -51.80 -23.89 -14.03
C LEU A 50 -51.42 -22.69 -13.15
N SER A 51 -52.36 -21.76 -13.09
CA SER A 51 -52.36 -20.42 -12.51
C SER A 51 -52.20 -20.40 -10.98
N GLY A 52 -51.59 -19.35 -10.41
CA GLY A 52 -51.54 -19.12 -8.96
C GLY A 52 -50.74 -17.89 -8.52
N THR A 53 -51.44 -16.95 -7.89
CA THR A 53 -51.08 -15.58 -7.46
C THR A 53 -50.18 -15.52 -6.20
N VAL A 54 -49.60 -14.33 -5.94
CA VAL A 54 -49.05 -13.79 -4.66
C VAL A 54 -47.57 -14.16 -4.38
N ALA A 55 -46.61 -13.33 -3.93
CA ALA A 55 -46.57 -11.95 -3.42
C ALA A 55 -45.22 -11.31 -3.76
N THR A 56 -45.26 -10.00 -4.05
CA THR A 56 -44.09 -9.12 -4.11
C THR A 56 -43.73 -8.67 -2.70
N THR A 57 -42.66 -9.18 -2.10
CA THR A 57 -42.08 -8.58 -0.89
C THR A 57 -41.04 -7.54 -1.28
N ARG A 58 -41.52 -6.29 -1.38
CA ARG A 58 -40.68 -5.11 -1.11
C ARG A 58 -40.37 -5.13 0.38
N THR A 59 -39.09 -5.25 0.73
CA THR A 59 -38.64 -4.91 2.08
C THR A 59 -38.34 -3.42 2.13
N THR A 60 -39.30 -2.71 2.70
CA THR A 60 -39.30 -1.31 3.09
C THR A 60 -38.27 -1.01 4.18
N ASP A 61 -37.52 0.07 3.95
CA ASP A 61 -37.42 1.25 4.83
C ASP A 61 -37.47 1.00 6.34
N SER A 62 -36.30 0.98 6.98
CA SER A 62 -36.14 1.25 8.40
C SER A 62 -35.49 2.61 8.60
N ARG A 63 -36.35 3.64 8.61
CA ARG A 63 -36.13 4.92 9.26
C ARG A 63 -35.50 4.71 10.64
N ILE A 64 -34.26 5.15 10.82
CA ILE A 64 -33.65 5.31 12.14
C ILE A 64 -34.32 6.53 12.77
N ILE A 65 -35.20 6.27 13.73
CA ILE A 65 -35.78 7.26 14.63
C ILE A 65 -34.65 7.82 15.50
N LEU A 66 -34.40 9.12 15.36
CA LEU A 66 -33.51 9.90 16.22
C LEU A 66 -34.25 10.23 17.51
N ASP A 67 -34.11 9.39 18.53
CA ASP A 67 -34.45 9.78 19.90
C ASP A 67 -33.26 10.50 20.54
N ASN A 68 -33.50 11.78 20.79
CA ASN A 68 -32.61 12.72 21.45
C ASN A 68 -32.50 12.37 22.93
N PHE A 69 -31.51 11.56 23.32
CA PHE A 69 -30.79 11.61 24.61
C PHE A 69 -29.76 10.47 24.68
N SER A 70 -28.55 10.71 24.16
CA SER A 70 -27.36 9.94 24.56
C SER A 70 -26.11 10.70 24.14
N PHE A 71 -25.34 11.10 25.15
CA PHE A 71 -24.03 11.72 25.07
C PHE A 71 -23.04 10.74 24.42
N ARG A 72 -23.03 10.64 23.08
CA ARG A 72 -22.03 9.86 22.34
C ARG A 72 -20.78 10.70 22.22
N ILE A 73 -19.74 10.37 23.00
CA ILE A 73 -18.38 10.73 22.66
C ILE A 73 -18.14 10.13 21.27
N HIS A 74 -18.06 10.99 20.25
CA HIS A 74 -17.66 10.59 18.91
C HIS A 74 -16.18 10.21 18.96
N HIS A 75 -15.90 9.00 19.41
CA HIS A 75 -14.57 8.46 19.32
C HIS A 75 -14.31 8.20 17.84
N GLU A 76 -13.61 9.10 17.17
CA GLU A 76 -13.16 8.82 15.81
C GLU A 76 -12.36 7.51 15.84
N PRO A 77 -12.73 6.52 15.03
CA PRO A 77 -12.05 5.25 15.00
C PRO A 77 -10.57 5.47 14.69
N MET A 78 -9.71 4.68 15.33
CA MET A 78 -8.30 4.68 15.01
C MET A 78 -8.12 4.19 13.58
N LEU A 79 -7.26 4.83 12.81
CA LEU A 79 -6.98 4.42 11.43
C LEU A 79 -6.21 3.10 11.44
N ASP A 80 -6.42 2.26 10.43
CA ASP A 80 -5.61 1.04 10.29
C ASP A 80 -4.15 1.41 9.93
N VAL A 81 -4.00 2.33 8.97
CA VAL A 81 -2.72 2.87 8.49
C VAL A 81 -2.81 4.39 8.34
N ALA A 82 -1.82 5.12 8.83
CA ALA A 82 -1.61 6.54 8.53
C ALA A 82 -0.29 6.76 7.78
N VAL A 83 -0.27 7.76 6.90
CA VAL A 83 0.94 8.17 6.18
C VAL A 83 1.50 9.43 6.84
N ILE A 84 2.79 9.41 7.17
CA ILE A 84 3.53 10.55 7.71
C ILE A 84 4.28 11.21 6.55
N GLU A 85 3.85 12.42 6.20
CA GLU A 85 4.45 13.22 5.12
C GLU A 85 5.31 14.36 5.65
N ASP A 86 5.01 14.85 6.86
CA ASP A 86 5.75 15.91 7.52
C ASP A 86 7.13 15.39 8.00
N PRO A 87 8.25 16.02 7.59
CA PRO A 87 9.59 15.62 8.02
C PRO A 87 9.77 15.62 9.55
N ALA A 88 9.17 16.59 10.26
CA ALA A 88 9.30 16.68 11.71
C ALA A 88 8.55 15.55 12.42
N ALA A 89 7.33 15.23 11.98
CA ALA A 89 6.59 14.07 12.46
C ALA A 89 7.32 12.76 12.16
N ALA A 90 7.98 12.64 11.00
CA ALA A 90 8.80 11.48 10.65
C ALA A 90 9.98 11.32 11.61
N GLU A 91 10.75 12.39 11.84
CA GLU A 91 11.86 12.41 12.81
C GLU A 91 11.40 12.01 14.22
N VAL A 92 10.24 12.53 14.65
CA VAL A 92 9.66 12.15 15.93
C VAL A 92 9.32 10.66 15.94
N SER A 93 8.66 10.13 14.92
CA SER A 93 8.23 8.73 14.88
C SER A 93 9.37 7.70 14.89
N LEU A 94 10.56 8.07 14.42
CA LEU A 94 11.73 7.18 14.29
C LEU A 94 12.45 6.88 15.61
N ASP A 95 12.16 7.61 16.69
CA ASP A 95 12.72 7.31 18.01
C ASP A 95 12.18 5.97 18.54
N PRO A 96 13.06 5.03 18.96
CA PRO A 96 12.64 3.70 19.37
C PRO A 96 11.68 3.68 20.57
N VAL A 97 11.79 4.64 21.49
CA VAL A 97 10.87 4.76 22.62
C VAL A 97 9.51 5.24 22.13
N ARG A 98 9.48 6.27 21.28
CA ARG A 98 8.23 6.81 20.73
C ARG A 98 7.50 5.79 19.85
N ALA A 99 8.22 5.03 19.02
CA ALA A 99 7.66 3.92 18.25
C ALA A 99 7.04 2.83 19.15
N ARG A 100 7.73 2.44 20.25
CA ARG A 100 7.18 1.49 21.23
C ARG A 100 5.93 2.03 21.93
N LEU A 101 5.90 3.32 22.27
CA LEU A 101 4.73 3.96 22.86
C LEU A 101 3.56 4.01 21.90
N LEU A 102 3.79 4.33 20.61
CA LEU A 102 2.76 4.28 19.57
C LEU A 102 2.16 2.87 19.44
N ALA A 103 3.01 1.83 19.42
CA ALA A 103 2.55 0.45 19.38
C ALA A 103 1.71 0.06 20.62
N ALA A 104 2.16 0.46 21.82
CA ALA A 104 1.41 0.23 23.06
C ALA A 104 0.06 0.97 23.08
N LEU A 105 0.02 2.16 22.48
CA LEU A 105 -1.16 3.02 22.38
C LEU A 105 -2.16 2.62 21.28
N ALA A 106 -1.98 1.47 20.64
CA ALA A 106 -3.04 0.81 19.87
C ALA A 106 -4.30 0.58 20.74
N LYS A 107 -4.09 0.39 22.06
CA LYS A 107 -5.12 0.44 23.09
C LYS A 107 -4.98 1.75 23.90
N PRO A 108 -6.08 2.43 24.27
CA PRO A 108 -6.00 3.64 25.08
C PRO A 108 -5.21 3.42 26.38
N GLY A 109 -4.31 4.35 26.71
CA GLY A 109 -3.42 4.24 27.87
C GLY A 109 -2.99 5.59 28.43
N SER A 110 -2.69 5.62 29.73
CA SER A 110 -2.11 6.79 30.41
C SER A 110 -0.61 6.61 30.63
N ALA A 111 0.09 7.69 31.01
CA ALA A 111 1.51 7.60 31.36
C ALA A 111 1.78 6.57 32.48
N THR A 112 0.82 6.37 33.39
CA THR A 112 0.92 5.35 34.46
C THR A 112 0.87 3.94 33.89
N THR A 113 -0.06 3.64 32.98
CA THR A 113 -0.17 2.30 32.39
C THR A 113 1.01 1.99 31.47
N LEU A 114 1.49 2.99 30.73
CA LEU A 114 2.66 2.85 29.87
C LEU A 114 3.95 2.68 30.66
N ALA A 115 4.09 3.31 31.85
CA ALA A 115 5.23 3.10 32.73
C ALA A 115 5.34 1.64 33.17
N ALA A 116 4.22 1.03 33.55
CA ALA A 116 4.17 -0.37 33.94
C ALA A 116 4.56 -1.33 32.80
N GLN A 117 4.24 -0.99 31.55
CA GLN A 117 4.55 -1.82 30.37
C GLN A 117 5.97 -1.64 29.85
N THR A 118 6.53 -0.44 29.95
CA THR A 118 7.81 -0.08 29.32
C THR A 118 8.99 -0.02 30.29
N GLY A 119 8.73 -0.01 31.60
CA GLY A 119 9.76 0.19 32.63
C GLY A 119 10.33 1.61 32.69
N LEU A 120 9.77 2.55 31.93
CA LEU A 120 10.22 3.95 31.90
C LEU A 120 9.54 4.80 32.98
N THR A 121 10.22 5.85 33.41
CA THR A 121 9.66 6.80 34.37
C THR A 121 8.49 7.58 33.75
N ARG A 122 7.49 7.93 34.58
CA ARG A 122 6.31 8.69 34.13
C ARG A 122 6.68 10.04 33.52
N GLN A 123 7.70 10.71 34.04
CA GLN A 123 8.18 11.99 33.49
C GLN A 123 8.70 11.83 32.06
N LYS A 124 9.53 10.81 31.81
CA LYS A 124 10.06 10.50 30.47
C LYS A 124 8.94 10.13 29.49
N ILE A 125 7.98 9.33 29.94
CA ILE A 125 6.80 9.00 29.14
C ILE A 125 5.98 10.24 28.81
N ASN A 126 5.67 11.10 29.79
CA ASN A 126 4.91 12.32 29.56
C ASN A 126 5.61 13.26 28.56
N TYR A 127 6.94 13.34 28.59
CA TYR A 127 7.71 14.06 27.57
C TYR A 127 7.42 13.50 26.18
N HIS A 128 7.63 12.19 25.98
CA HIS A 128 7.40 11.55 24.68
C HIS A 128 5.95 11.64 24.20
N LEU A 129 4.97 11.51 25.11
CA LEU A 129 3.55 11.63 24.78
C LEU A 129 3.19 13.03 24.31
N ARG A 130 3.73 14.08 24.96
CA ARG A 130 3.53 15.46 24.52
C ARG A 130 4.13 15.70 23.14
N THR A 131 5.34 15.20 22.88
CA THR A 131 5.96 15.30 21.55
C THR A 131 5.13 14.57 20.49
N LEU A 132 4.68 13.34 20.76
CA LEU A 132 3.82 12.61 19.84
C LEU A 132 2.48 13.32 19.58
N GLU A 133 1.88 13.92 20.61
CA GLU A 133 0.61 14.65 20.50
C GLU A 133 0.78 15.94 19.68
N GLN A 134 1.89 16.66 19.86
CA GLN A 134 2.23 17.86 19.07
C GLN A 134 2.29 17.59 17.56
N HIS A 135 2.71 16.38 17.17
CA HIS A 135 2.75 15.94 15.76
C HIS A 135 1.50 15.14 15.33
N GLY A 136 0.45 15.09 16.15
CA GLY A 136 -0.81 14.40 15.81
C GLY A 136 -0.70 12.88 15.69
N LEU A 137 0.34 12.27 16.26
CA LEU A 137 0.54 10.82 16.25
C LEU A 137 -0.23 10.12 17.38
N VAL A 138 -0.62 10.88 18.41
CA VAL A 138 -1.54 10.43 19.46
C VAL A 138 -2.59 11.51 19.72
N LYS A 139 -3.74 11.11 20.24
CA LYS A 139 -4.85 11.99 20.63
C LYS A 139 -5.35 11.68 22.03
N LEU A 140 -5.82 12.71 22.73
CA LEU A 140 -6.53 12.57 24.00
C LEU A 140 -7.90 11.92 23.78
N VAL A 141 -8.15 10.87 24.57
CA VAL A 141 -9.37 10.07 24.54
C VAL A 141 -10.27 10.42 25.71
N GLU A 142 -9.68 10.49 26.89
CA GLU A 142 -10.39 10.85 28.11
C GLU A 142 -9.42 11.47 29.12
N GLU A 143 -9.97 12.31 29.99
CA GLU A 143 -9.33 12.70 31.25
C GLU A 143 -10.09 12.04 32.39
N ARG A 144 -9.39 11.28 33.23
CA ARG A 144 -10.00 10.58 34.36
C ARG A 144 -9.36 11.01 35.66
N ARG A 145 -10.17 11.18 36.71
CA ARG A 145 -9.64 11.41 38.06
C ARG A 145 -9.24 10.08 38.70
N LYS A 146 -8.03 10.04 39.24
CA LYS A 146 -7.52 8.92 40.03
C LYS A 146 -6.93 9.48 41.34
N GLY A 147 -7.73 9.42 42.40
CA GLY A 147 -7.45 10.14 43.65
C GLY A 147 -7.47 11.66 43.41
N ASN A 148 -6.43 12.36 43.87
CA ASN A 148 -6.28 13.82 43.68
C ASN A 148 -5.63 14.22 42.35
N CYS A 149 -5.29 13.26 41.47
CA CYS A 149 -4.62 13.51 40.19
C CYS A 149 -5.55 13.24 39.01
N THR A 150 -5.45 14.08 37.97
CA THR A 150 -6.07 13.82 36.66
C THR A 150 -5.10 13.02 35.79
N GLU A 151 -5.48 11.82 35.38
CA GLU A 151 -4.77 11.04 34.37
C GLU A 151 -5.33 11.36 32.98
N ARG A 152 -4.42 11.66 32.04
CA ARG A 152 -4.72 11.78 30.61
C ARG A 152 -4.57 10.41 29.96
N VAL A 153 -5.63 9.93 29.31
CA VAL A 153 -5.62 8.68 28.55
C VAL A 153 -5.57 9.05 27.07
N LEU A 154 -4.50 8.61 26.42
CA LEU A 154 -4.22 8.89 25.02
C LEU A 154 -4.42 7.62 24.19
N ARG A 155 -4.53 7.78 22.88
CA ARG A 155 -4.52 6.68 21.91
C ARG A 155 -3.74 7.11 20.67
N ALA A 156 -3.06 6.17 20.02
CA ALA A 156 -2.46 6.39 18.71
C ALA A 156 -3.53 6.79 17.68
N THR A 157 -3.17 7.62 16.70
CA THR A 157 -4.10 8.01 15.63
C THR A 157 -4.28 6.91 14.59
N ALA A 158 -3.27 6.06 14.41
CA ALA A 158 -3.33 4.83 13.63
C ALA A 158 -2.70 3.62 14.33
N SER A 159 -3.08 2.41 13.94
CA SER A 159 -2.40 1.18 14.38
C SER A 159 -1.04 0.97 13.71
N SER A 160 -0.88 1.48 12.47
CA SER A 160 0.36 1.37 11.71
C SER A 160 0.67 2.69 11.00
N TYR A 161 1.95 2.95 10.77
CA TYR A 161 2.41 4.17 10.12
C TYR A 161 3.32 3.84 8.94
N VAL A 162 3.18 4.59 7.85
CA VAL A 162 4.10 4.57 6.70
C VAL A 162 4.72 5.96 6.60
N ILE A 163 6.04 6.04 6.56
CA ILE A 163 6.72 7.32 6.26
C ILE A 163 6.74 7.48 4.75
N SER A 164 6.09 8.54 4.26
CA SER A 164 6.10 8.88 2.84
C SER A 164 7.51 9.32 2.44
N PRO A 165 7.98 8.97 1.23
CA PRO A 165 9.20 9.56 0.66
C PRO A 165 9.15 11.10 0.60
N ALA A 166 7.97 11.72 0.66
CA ALA A 166 7.81 13.17 0.75
C ALA A 166 8.44 13.77 2.02
N ALA A 167 8.59 12.99 3.11
CA ALA A 167 9.28 13.44 4.32
C ALA A 167 10.79 13.68 4.09
N LEU A 168 11.34 13.21 2.97
CA LEU A 168 12.72 13.43 2.53
C LEU A 168 12.74 13.96 1.08
N ALA A 169 11.92 14.98 0.79
CA ALA A 169 11.67 15.48 -0.56
C ALA A 169 12.92 15.78 -1.39
N ASP A 170 13.96 16.41 -0.81
CA ASP A 170 15.18 16.81 -1.53
C ASP A 170 15.99 15.63 -2.06
N VAL A 171 15.80 14.43 -1.50
CA VAL A 171 16.50 13.20 -1.87
C VAL A 171 15.54 12.08 -2.27
N ALA A 172 14.27 12.40 -2.51
CA ALA A 172 13.26 11.42 -2.88
C ALA A 172 13.56 10.81 -4.28
N PRO A 173 13.37 9.49 -4.47
CA PRO A 173 13.52 8.88 -5.78
C PRO A 173 12.56 9.48 -6.82
N ASP A 174 13.10 9.88 -7.97
CA ASP A 174 12.33 10.40 -9.09
C ASP A 174 12.22 9.35 -10.22
N PRO A 175 11.03 8.76 -10.44
CA PRO A 175 10.82 7.77 -11.49
C PRO A 175 10.86 8.34 -12.92
N ASP A 176 10.78 9.66 -13.08
CA ASP A 176 10.77 10.32 -14.39
C ASP A 176 12.20 10.66 -14.88
N ARG A 177 13.20 10.60 -13.98
CA ARG A 177 14.62 10.87 -14.27
C ARG A 177 15.29 9.84 -15.18
N ALA A 178 14.95 8.55 -15.01
CA ALA A 178 15.50 7.46 -15.81
C ALA A 178 14.52 6.30 -15.85
N ARG A 179 13.84 6.14 -16.98
CA ARG A 179 12.89 5.03 -17.19
C ARG A 179 13.65 3.77 -17.61
N ASP A 180 13.67 2.77 -16.72
CA ASP A 180 14.22 1.44 -17.00
C ASP A 180 13.29 0.37 -16.45
N GLU A 181 12.49 -0.23 -17.34
CA GLU A 181 11.42 -1.17 -17.00
C GLU A 181 11.91 -2.48 -16.37
N THR A 182 13.20 -2.78 -16.51
CA THR A 182 13.82 -3.99 -15.96
C THR A 182 14.59 -3.71 -14.66
N SER A 183 14.67 -2.44 -14.23
CA SER A 183 15.46 -2.03 -13.08
C SER A 183 14.69 -2.09 -11.78
N ALA A 184 15.27 -2.79 -10.79
CA ALA A 184 14.81 -2.75 -9.41
C ALA A 184 14.88 -1.33 -8.81
N ARG A 185 15.84 -0.49 -9.23
CA ARG A 185 15.94 0.90 -8.75
C ARG A 185 14.80 1.76 -9.28
N TRP A 186 14.43 1.57 -10.54
CA TRP A 186 13.27 2.26 -11.12
C TRP A 186 11.97 1.76 -10.47
N MET A 187 11.85 0.46 -10.20
CA MET A 187 10.73 -0.09 -9.41
C MET A 187 10.62 0.56 -8.03
N LEU A 188 11.73 0.78 -7.32
CA LEU A 188 11.71 1.52 -6.05
C LEU A 188 11.23 2.96 -6.23
N ALA A 189 11.68 3.66 -7.28
CA ALA A 189 11.20 5.02 -7.57
C ALA A 189 9.69 5.06 -7.89
N LEU A 190 9.17 4.06 -8.60
CA LEU A 190 7.74 3.90 -8.84
C LEU A 190 6.97 3.63 -7.54
N ALA A 191 7.47 2.75 -6.69
CA ALA A 191 6.87 2.46 -5.39
C ALA A 191 6.88 3.69 -4.47
N SER A 192 7.97 4.47 -4.48
CA SER A 192 8.05 5.74 -3.74
C SER A 192 6.98 6.73 -4.21
N ARG A 193 6.79 6.89 -5.51
CA ARG A 193 5.71 7.71 -6.06
C ARG A 193 4.34 7.18 -5.67
N LEU A 194 4.12 5.86 -5.73
CA LEU A 194 2.86 5.23 -5.34
C LEU A 194 2.51 5.54 -3.88
N ILE A 195 3.47 5.36 -2.95
CA ILE A 195 3.28 5.65 -1.52
C ILE A 195 2.93 7.13 -1.31
N LYS A 196 3.64 8.03 -1.99
CA LYS A 196 3.37 9.48 -1.93
C LYS A 196 1.97 9.82 -2.43
N GLU A 197 1.64 9.45 -3.67
CA GLU A 197 0.37 9.81 -4.31
C GLU A 197 -0.84 9.20 -3.57
N VAL A 198 -0.75 7.94 -3.15
CA VAL A 198 -1.83 7.28 -2.39
C VAL A 198 -1.95 7.87 -0.99
N GLY A 199 -0.83 8.25 -0.34
CA GLY A 199 -0.84 8.95 0.94
C GLY A 199 -1.59 10.28 0.88
N GLU A 200 -1.24 11.13 -0.08
CA GLU A 200 -1.87 12.44 -0.30
C GLU A 200 -3.37 12.29 -0.60
N LEU A 201 -3.73 11.33 -1.46
CA LEU A 201 -5.12 11.03 -1.81
C LEU A 201 -5.92 10.52 -0.60
N LEU A 202 -5.32 9.67 0.24
CA LEU A 202 -5.95 9.11 1.42
C LEU A 202 -6.18 10.18 2.50
N ALA A 203 -5.19 11.05 2.73
CA ALA A 203 -5.31 12.19 3.63
C ALA A 203 -6.42 13.15 3.16
N GLY A 204 -6.44 13.47 1.86
CA GLY A 204 -7.49 14.30 1.26
C GLY A 204 -8.88 13.68 1.36
N ALA A 205 -9.01 12.38 1.08
CA ALA A 205 -10.26 11.64 1.18
C ALA A 205 -10.78 11.57 2.63
N THR A 206 -9.88 11.34 3.59
CA THR A 206 -10.18 11.32 5.04
C THR A 206 -10.69 12.68 5.49
N THR A 207 -9.99 13.76 5.14
CA THR A 207 -10.39 15.14 5.44
C THR A 207 -11.76 15.48 4.84
N ALA A 208 -12.00 15.04 3.60
CA ALA A 208 -13.27 15.25 2.92
C ALA A 208 -14.39 14.28 3.36
N ARG A 209 -14.10 13.31 4.25
CA ARG A 209 -14.99 12.21 4.64
C ARG A 209 -15.57 11.47 3.44
N LYS A 210 -14.75 11.21 2.43
CA LYS A 210 -15.11 10.49 1.21
C LYS A 210 -14.31 9.20 1.09
N LEU A 211 -14.89 8.23 0.39
CA LEU A 211 -14.16 7.03 0.01
C LEU A 211 -13.19 7.35 -1.13
N LEU A 212 -11.98 6.81 -1.04
CA LEU A 212 -11.01 6.84 -2.13
C LEU A 212 -11.21 5.58 -2.98
N ALA A 213 -11.61 5.76 -4.25
CA ALA A 213 -11.77 4.65 -5.17
C ALA A 213 -10.40 4.14 -5.62
N THR A 214 -9.97 3.01 -5.07
CA THR A 214 -8.71 2.33 -5.42
C THR A 214 -8.97 0.89 -5.80
N PHE A 215 -8.07 0.33 -6.60
CA PHE A 215 -8.09 -1.08 -6.99
C PHE A 215 -6.67 -1.65 -6.87
N ALA A 216 -6.55 -2.85 -6.32
CA ALA A 216 -5.29 -3.57 -6.18
C ALA A 216 -5.49 -5.03 -6.53
N VAL A 217 -4.47 -5.63 -7.16
CA VAL A 217 -4.38 -7.07 -7.43
C VAL A 217 -3.10 -7.57 -6.81
N ASP A 218 -3.19 -8.64 -6.05
CA ASP A 218 -2.05 -9.33 -5.45
C ASP A 218 -2.08 -10.81 -5.89
N SER A 219 -0.93 -11.34 -6.29
CA SER A 219 -0.78 -12.71 -6.80
C SER A 219 0.68 -13.16 -6.72
N GLU A 220 0.91 -14.34 -6.15
CA GLU A 220 2.23 -15.00 -6.19
C GLU A 220 2.30 -16.00 -7.35
N ILE A 221 3.29 -15.83 -8.24
CA ILE A 221 3.45 -16.67 -9.44
C ILE A 221 4.83 -17.33 -9.41
N ARG A 222 4.86 -18.65 -9.62
CA ARG A 222 6.09 -19.41 -9.82
C ARG A 222 6.30 -19.68 -11.31
N PHE A 223 7.41 -19.19 -11.85
CA PHE A 223 7.82 -19.50 -13.23
C PHE A 223 8.75 -20.71 -13.25
N ALA A 224 8.60 -21.58 -14.26
CA ALA A 224 9.51 -22.70 -14.46
C ALA A 224 10.90 -22.19 -14.90
N THR A 225 10.95 -21.19 -15.76
CA THR A 225 12.19 -20.59 -16.27
C THR A 225 12.18 -19.07 -16.26
N ALA A 226 13.36 -18.46 -16.43
CA ALA A 226 13.48 -17.01 -16.65
C ALA A 226 12.86 -16.56 -17.98
N SER A 227 12.81 -17.45 -18.99
CA SER A 227 12.17 -17.17 -20.28
C SER A 227 10.65 -17.09 -20.13
N ASP A 228 10.05 -18.00 -19.36
CA ASP A 228 8.60 -17.97 -19.10
C ASP A 228 8.19 -16.69 -18.36
N ARG A 229 9.03 -16.24 -17.42
CA ARG A 229 8.83 -14.95 -16.73
C ARG A 229 8.87 -13.77 -17.70
N ALA A 230 9.83 -13.75 -18.63
CA ALA A 230 9.93 -12.68 -19.62
C ALA A 230 8.74 -12.68 -20.58
N ALA A 231 8.31 -13.87 -21.04
CA ALA A 231 7.12 -14.02 -21.87
C ALA A 231 5.85 -13.53 -21.16
N PHE A 232 5.67 -13.91 -19.88
CA PHE A 232 4.56 -13.42 -19.06
C PHE A 232 4.56 -11.89 -18.93
N ALA A 233 5.71 -11.28 -18.66
CA ALA A 233 5.81 -9.83 -18.53
C ALA A 233 5.43 -9.10 -19.83
N ALA A 234 5.81 -9.66 -21.00
CA ALA A 234 5.44 -9.13 -22.30
C ALA A 234 3.93 -9.23 -22.55
N GLU A 235 3.32 -10.39 -22.32
CA GLU A 235 1.88 -10.60 -22.51
C GLU A 235 1.03 -9.76 -21.54
N LEU A 236 1.49 -9.60 -20.30
CA LEU A 236 0.86 -8.71 -19.31
C LEU A 236 0.89 -7.25 -19.79
N SER A 237 2.03 -6.78 -20.30
CA SER A 237 2.17 -5.43 -20.84
C SER A 237 1.23 -5.18 -22.02
N GLU A 238 1.12 -6.14 -22.95
CA GLU A 238 0.20 -6.08 -24.08
C GLU A 238 -1.26 -6.05 -23.62
N SER A 239 -1.63 -6.93 -22.68
CA SER A 239 -2.98 -7.01 -22.12
C SER A 239 -3.39 -5.70 -21.44
N VAL A 240 -2.49 -5.11 -20.66
CA VAL A 240 -2.71 -3.82 -20.00
C VAL A 240 -2.83 -2.70 -21.02
N THR A 241 -1.99 -2.68 -22.05
CA THR A 241 -2.05 -1.69 -23.14
C THR A 241 -3.38 -1.77 -23.89
N ALA A 242 -3.89 -2.98 -24.14
CA ALA A 242 -5.20 -3.18 -24.75
C ALA A 242 -6.33 -2.65 -23.86
N LEU A 243 -6.28 -2.86 -22.54
CA LEU A 243 -7.25 -2.31 -21.59
C LEU A 243 -7.19 -0.77 -21.55
N VAL A 244 -5.99 -0.19 -21.49
CA VAL A 244 -5.81 1.27 -21.51
C VAL A 244 -6.39 1.86 -22.79
N THR A 245 -6.07 1.29 -23.94
CA THR A 245 -6.62 1.75 -25.24
C THR A 245 -8.13 1.67 -25.29
N LYS A 246 -8.72 0.63 -24.69
CA LYS A 246 -10.17 0.42 -24.65
C LYS A 246 -10.91 1.40 -23.75
N TYR A 247 -10.34 1.76 -22.60
CA TYR A 247 -11.05 2.52 -21.56
C TYR A 247 -10.55 3.96 -21.37
N HIS A 248 -9.40 4.32 -21.90
CA HIS A 248 -8.89 5.68 -21.83
C HIS A 248 -9.70 6.61 -22.72
N ASP A 249 -10.23 7.67 -22.13
CA ASP A 249 -10.88 8.77 -22.84
C ASP A 249 -10.30 10.10 -22.33
N GLU A 250 -9.46 10.73 -23.16
CA GLU A 250 -8.84 12.02 -22.85
C GLU A 250 -9.86 13.17 -22.82
N LYS A 251 -11.00 13.01 -23.52
CA LYS A 251 -12.00 14.06 -23.70
C LYS A 251 -13.19 13.94 -22.74
N ALA A 252 -13.22 12.89 -21.90
CA ALA A 252 -14.31 12.65 -20.96
C ALA A 252 -14.51 13.83 -20.00
N PRO A 253 -15.64 14.57 -20.08
CA PRO A 253 -15.91 15.68 -19.19
C PRO A 253 -16.04 15.19 -17.74
N GLY A 254 -15.24 15.74 -16.83
CA GLY A 254 -15.19 15.30 -15.43
C GLY A 254 -14.43 14.00 -15.19
N GLY A 255 -13.79 13.42 -16.22
CA GLY A 255 -12.90 12.28 -16.10
C GLY A 255 -11.71 12.59 -15.19
N ARG A 256 -11.38 11.66 -14.30
CA ARG A 256 -10.21 11.78 -13.42
C ARG A 256 -9.09 10.89 -13.95
N LYS A 257 -7.86 11.44 -13.99
CA LYS A 257 -6.68 10.63 -14.27
C LYS A 257 -6.49 9.62 -13.14
N HIS A 258 -6.33 8.36 -13.50
CA HIS A 258 -5.94 7.30 -12.59
C HIS A 258 -4.57 6.81 -13.02
N ARG A 259 -3.71 6.51 -12.05
CA ARG A 259 -2.41 5.91 -12.32
C ARG A 259 -2.51 4.40 -12.12
N LEU A 260 -1.95 3.65 -13.06
CA LEU A 260 -1.77 2.22 -12.97
C LEU A 260 -0.28 1.92 -12.84
N MET A 261 0.09 1.12 -11.83
CA MET A 261 1.43 0.60 -11.62
C MET A 261 1.32 -0.90 -11.39
N ILE A 262 2.14 -1.67 -12.10
CA ILE A 262 2.20 -3.12 -12.01
C ILE A 262 3.68 -3.46 -11.84
N ALA A 263 3.99 -4.30 -10.85
CA ALA A 263 5.34 -4.75 -10.58
C ALA A 263 5.38 -6.26 -10.42
N LEU A 264 6.43 -6.87 -10.96
CA LEU A 264 6.75 -8.29 -10.78
C LEU A 264 8.17 -8.38 -10.23
N HIS A 265 8.30 -8.87 -9.00
CA HIS A 265 9.60 -9.08 -8.36
C HIS A 265 9.71 -10.51 -7.82
N PRO A 266 10.93 -11.05 -7.66
CA PRO A 266 11.11 -12.30 -6.92
C PRO A 266 10.61 -12.16 -5.49
N SER A 267 9.97 -13.21 -4.95
CA SER A 267 9.67 -13.26 -3.52
C SER A 267 10.96 -13.39 -2.70
N LEU A 268 10.94 -12.83 -1.49
CA LEU A 268 12.05 -12.99 -0.56
C LEU A 268 12.16 -14.48 -0.19
N LYS A 269 13.37 -15.03 -0.25
CA LYS A 269 13.64 -16.32 0.40
C LYS A 269 13.61 -16.08 1.89
N ILE A 270 12.63 -16.62 2.60
CA ILE A 270 12.62 -16.62 4.06
C ILE A 270 13.74 -17.58 4.48
N PRO A 271 14.87 -17.09 5.04
CA PRO A 271 15.86 -18.01 5.59
C PRO A 271 15.20 -18.76 6.75
N SER A 272 15.45 -20.07 6.84
CA SER A 272 15.08 -20.85 8.02
C SER A 272 15.89 -20.35 9.22
N THR A 273 15.40 -19.33 9.90
CA THR A 273 16.07 -18.73 11.06
C THR A 273 15.57 -19.40 12.33
N ASN A 274 16.50 -20.12 12.97
CA ASN A 274 16.48 -20.42 14.40
C ASN A 274 16.41 -19.08 15.16
N PRO A 275 15.40 -18.82 16.00
CA PRO A 275 15.13 -17.47 16.50
C PRO A 275 16.07 -17.14 17.66
N ASN A 276 17.26 -16.63 17.36
CA ASN A 276 17.93 -15.75 18.31
C ASN A 276 18.84 -14.72 17.60
N PRO A 277 18.34 -13.51 17.30
CA PRO A 277 19.16 -12.42 16.75
C PRO A 277 19.93 -11.63 17.83
N TYR A 278 19.89 -12.06 19.10
CA TYR A 278 20.65 -11.41 20.17
C TYR A 278 21.38 -12.45 21.04
N PRO A 279 22.72 -12.44 21.13
CA PRO A 279 23.38 -13.10 22.24
C PRO A 279 22.88 -12.46 23.54
N SER A 280 22.37 -13.28 24.46
CA SER A 280 22.10 -12.83 25.83
C SER A 280 23.36 -12.16 26.36
N PRO A 281 23.29 -10.97 26.98
CA PRO A 281 24.45 -10.46 27.70
C PRO A 281 24.81 -11.51 28.74
N ALA A 282 26.06 -11.99 28.69
CA ALA A 282 26.62 -12.82 29.74
C ALA A 282 26.40 -12.08 31.07
N GLY A 283 25.78 -12.76 32.03
CA GLY A 283 25.66 -12.26 33.39
C GLY A 283 27.06 -11.99 33.97
N PRO A 284 27.17 -11.12 34.99
CA PRO A 284 28.46 -10.82 35.59
C PRO A 284 29.09 -12.08 36.15
N ASP A 285 30.32 -12.36 35.72
CA ASP A 285 31.19 -13.36 36.31
C ASP A 285 31.54 -12.90 37.73
N LEU A 286 30.91 -13.56 38.72
CA LEU A 286 31.28 -13.46 40.13
C LEU A 286 32.04 -14.73 40.48
N THR A 287 33.37 -14.64 40.43
CA THR A 287 34.30 -15.50 41.19
C THR A 287 35.44 -14.58 41.63
N GLU A 288 35.34 -13.96 42.81
CA GLU A 288 35.96 -14.42 44.07
C GLU A 288 37.43 -14.83 43.91
N GLU A 289 38.32 -13.85 44.08
CA GLU A 289 39.71 -14.10 44.52
C GLU A 289 39.69 -14.48 46.01
N SER A 290 40.33 -15.60 46.33
CA SER A 290 40.88 -15.96 47.65
C SER A 290 42.32 -16.42 47.45
#